data_AF-A0A075I7P4-F1
#
_entry.id   AF-A0A075I7P4-F1
#
_cell.length_a   1.000
_cell.length_b   1.000
_cell.length_c   1.000
_cell.angle_alpha   90.00
_cell.angle_beta   90.00
_cell.angle_gamma   90.00
#
_symmetry.space_group_name_H-M   'P 1'
#
loop_
_entity.id
_entity.type
_entity.pdbx_description
1 polymer ?
#
loop_
_entity_poly.entity_id
_entity_poly.type
_entity_poly.pdbx_seq_one_letter_code
_entity_poly.pdbx_strand_id
1 'polypeptide(L)'
;MRTELKFVLSFTLILLITINPSVYGLDTSFREVGFVNKYMIDTNGQNFEVTITANFTVLSHTFSTDDKILQFNVDAIHEKENVAEIIIPRDLFDGELTVLLNGKEIFAPVNKTERSSIISVVFDGKGDYTIGITTMDKYNGGGCLIATASFGSELAPQVQLLREIRDNTILQTKSGSIFMTGFNQFYYSFSPAVADYERENTTFKEAVKLTLTPLLTSLTLLQYADIDSESEMLGYGISIILLNIGMYFVVPAVLVTKIRKRVNIEKLHKTHE
;
A
#
# COMPACT_ATOMS: atom_id res chain seq x y z
N MET A 1 -60.80 27.00 30.00
CA MET A 1 -59.97 26.18 30.92
C MET A 1 -60.16 24.68 30.66
N ARG A 2 -59.82 24.20 29.46
CA ARG A 2 -59.90 22.76 29.09
C ARG A 2 -58.88 22.31 28.05
N THR A 3 -58.05 23.22 27.53
CA THR A 3 -57.08 22.94 26.45
C THR A 3 -55.65 22.77 26.99
N GLU A 4 -55.31 23.40 28.12
CA GLU A 4 -53.96 23.36 28.70
C GLU A 4 -53.63 22.06 29.47
N LEU A 5 -54.64 21.26 29.85
CA LEU A 5 -54.39 20.04 30.64
C LEU A 5 -54.01 18.82 29.77
N LYS A 6 -54.25 18.87 28.45
CA LYS A 6 -53.88 17.79 27.53
C LYS A 6 -52.41 17.83 27.12
N PHE A 7 -51.77 19.00 27.21
CA PHE A 7 -50.37 19.15 26.81
C PHE A 7 -49.41 18.61 27.88
N VAL A 8 -49.76 18.78 29.17
CA VAL A 8 -48.94 18.31 30.30
C VAL A 8 -49.01 16.78 30.49
N LEU A 9 -50.15 16.15 30.16
CA LEU A 9 -50.26 14.68 30.22
C LEU A 9 -49.54 13.96 29.07
N SER A 10 -49.28 14.64 27.94
CA SER A 10 -48.53 14.02 26.85
C SER A 10 -47.02 14.00 27.08
N PHE A 11 -46.50 14.89 27.93
CA PHE A 11 -45.06 15.00 28.19
C PHE A 11 -44.57 14.05 29.30
N THR A 12 -45.49 13.57 30.15
CA THR A 12 -45.17 12.64 31.25
C THR A 12 -45.19 11.16 30.82
N LEU A 13 -45.67 10.84 29.61
CA LEU A 13 -45.72 9.46 29.11
C LEU A 13 -44.46 9.02 28.33
N ILE A 14 -43.58 9.96 27.95
CA ILE A 14 -42.31 9.64 27.25
C ILE A 14 -41.21 9.21 28.22
N LEU A 15 -41.38 9.45 29.54
CA LEU A 15 -40.38 9.07 30.56
C LEU A 15 -40.57 7.66 31.13
N LEU A 16 -41.53 6.88 30.62
CA LEU A 16 -41.81 5.50 31.04
C LEU A 16 -41.59 4.47 29.94
N ILE A 17 -40.73 4.78 28.96
CA ILE A 17 -40.13 3.72 28.14
C ILE A 17 -39.19 2.97 29.06
N THR A 18 -39.70 1.84 29.54
CA THR A 18 -38.97 0.78 30.19
C THR A 18 -37.58 0.68 29.56
N ILE A 19 -36.57 1.03 30.36
CA ILE A 19 -35.18 0.79 30.06
C ILE A 19 -35.09 -0.72 29.88
N ASN A 20 -35.16 -1.16 28.63
CA ASN A 20 -35.02 -2.57 28.29
C ASN A 20 -33.57 -2.89 28.63
N PRO A 21 -33.29 -3.74 29.64
CA PRO A 21 -31.92 -4.02 30.02
C PRO A 21 -31.15 -4.78 28.93
N SER A 22 -31.79 -5.11 27.80
CA SER A 22 -31.14 -5.58 26.58
C SER A 22 -30.43 -4.50 25.76
N VAL A 23 -30.59 -3.20 26.08
CA VAL A 23 -29.88 -2.08 25.40
C VAL A 23 -28.54 -1.75 26.06
N TYR A 24 -28.33 -2.16 27.30
CA TYR A 24 -27.01 -2.22 27.90
C TYR A 24 -26.51 -3.63 27.68
N GLY A 25 -25.62 -3.79 26.69
CA GLY A 25 -24.97 -5.05 26.38
C GLY A 25 -24.50 -5.71 27.67
N LEU A 26 -25.29 -6.66 28.14
CA LEU A 26 -24.84 -7.67 29.07
C LEU A 26 -23.74 -8.38 28.29
N ASP A 27 -22.51 -8.17 28.72
CA ASP A 27 -21.34 -8.85 28.21
C ASP A 27 -21.51 -10.34 28.48
N THR A 28 -22.19 -11.00 27.56
CA THR A 28 -22.29 -12.46 27.47
C THR A 28 -21.52 -12.90 26.24
N SER A 29 -20.25 -12.51 26.14
CA SER A 29 -19.30 -13.33 25.40
C SER A 29 -18.81 -14.42 26.36
N PHE A 30 -19.62 -15.46 26.53
CA PHE A 30 -19.01 -16.77 26.73
C PHE A 30 -18.22 -17.03 25.46
N ARG A 31 -16.90 -16.83 25.56
CA ARG A 31 -15.88 -17.23 24.58
C ARG A 31 -16.30 -18.56 23.95
N GLU A 32 -16.95 -18.51 22.80
CA GLU A 32 -17.04 -19.68 21.93
C GLU A 32 -15.59 -19.99 21.58
N VAL A 33 -15.12 -21.15 22.05
CA VAL A 33 -13.72 -21.55 22.04
C VAL A 33 -13.22 -21.75 20.61
N GLY A 34 -12.82 -20.65 19.98
CA GLY A 34 -12.08 -20.66 18.72
C GLY A 34 -10.69 -21.28 18.90
N PHE A 35 -10.17 -21.86 17.83
CA PHE A 35 -8.78 -22.30 17.75
C PHE A 35 -7.87 -21.08 17.87
N VAL A 36 -7.09 -21.04 18.95
CA VAL A 36 -6.07 -20.00 19.15
C VAL A 36 -4.76 -20.48 18.56
N ASN A 37 -4.26 -19.76 17.56
CA ASN A 37 -2.95 -19.99 16.97
C ASN A 37 -2.06 -18.76 17.17
N LYS A 38 -0.80 -19.00 17.51
CA LYS A 38 0.22 -17.95 17.70
C LYS A 38 1.32 -18.12 16.68
N TYR A 39 1.69 -17.04 16.02
CA TYR A 39 2.69 -17.01 14.97
C TYR A 39 3.76 -15.98 15.30
N MET A 40 5.02 -16.39 15.21
CA MET A 40 6.16 -15.49 15.37
C MET A 40 6.57 -15.00 13.98
N ILE A 41 6.44 -13.69 13.75
CA ILE A 41 6.83 -13.03 12.52
C ILE A 41 8.18 -12.34 12.74
N ASP A 42 9.22 -12.78 12.02
CA ASP A 42 10.52 -12.11 12.03
C ASP A 42 10.56 -11.06 10.92
N THR A 43 10.86 -9.82 11.30
CA THR A 43 11.17 -8.76 10.35
C THR A 43 12.46 -8.07 10.76
N ASN A 44 13.49 -8.11 9.92
CA ASN A 44 14.78 -7.43 10.15
C ASN A 44 15.42 -7.75 11.52
N GLY A 45 15.23 -8.97 12.05
CA GLY A 45 15.78 -9.41 13.34
C GLY A 45 14.97 -8.97 14.57
N GLN A 46 13.77 -8.43 14.38
CA GLN A 46 12.77 -8.23 15.43
C GLN A 46 11.64 -9.25 15.28
N ASN A 47 11.19 -9.80 16.40
CA ASN A 47 10.17 -10.83 16.46
C ASN A 47 8.85 -10.26 16.96
N PHE A 48 7.78 -10.46 16.20
CA PHE A 48 6.43 -10.03 16.52
C PHE A 48 5.52 -11.24 16.72
N GLU A 49 4.87 -11.35 17.89
CA GLU A 49 3.86 -12.37 18.13
C GLU A 49 2.51 -11.89 17.58
N VAL A 50 2.00 -12.58 16.56
CA VAL A 50 0.65 -12.40 16.03
C VAL A 50 -0.24 -13.54 16.52
N THR A 51 -1.41 -13.21 17.05
CA THR A 51 -2.38 -14.21 17.53
C THR A 51 -3.63 -14.17 16.66
N ILE A 52 -4.13 -15.33 16.25
CA ILE A 52 -5.44 -15.49 15.61
C ILE A 52 -6.29 -16.45 16.43
N THR A 53 -7.53 -16.04 16.72
CA THR A 53 -8.55 -16.86 17.35
C THR A 53 -9.70 -17.00 16.37
N ALA A 54 -9.97 -18.21 15.88
CA ALA A 54 -10.98 -18.42 14.83
C ALA A 54 -11.85 -19.65 15.09
N ASN A 55 -13.07 -19.66 14.55
CA ASN A 55 -13.93 -20.86 14.55
C ASN A 55 -13.64 -21.83 13.38
N PHE A 56 -12.49 -21.66 12.72
CA PHE A 56 -12.01 -22.48 11.59
C PHE A 56 -10.52 -22.77 11.72
N THR A 57 -10.01 -23.67 10.88
CA THR A 57 -8.61 -24.10 10.92
C THR A 57 -7.72 -23.14 10.14
N VAL A 58 -6.59 -22.74 10.73
CA VAL A 58 -5.52 -22.03 10.02
C VAL A 58 -4.49 -23.07 9.56
N LEU A 59 -4.33 -23.22 8.25
CA LEU A 59 -3.46 -24.24 7.64
C LEU A 59 -2.00 -23.79 7.61
N SER A 60 -1.76 -22.53 7.23
CA SER A 60 -0.42 -21.95 7.15
C SER A 60 -0.47 -20.43 7.21
N HIS A 61 0.69 -19.80 7.41
CA HIS A 61 0.86 -18.37 7.30
C HIS A 61 2.09 -18.03 6.45
N THR A 62 2.05 -16.88 5.81
CA THR A 62 3.17 -16.28 5.09
C THR A 62 3.24 -14.80 5.42
N PHE A 63 4.45 -14.29 5.59
CA PHE A 63 4.68 -12.85 5.75
C PHE A 63 5.68 -12.41 4.69
N SER A 64 5.27 -11.47 3.84
CA SER A 64 6.18 -10.78 2.92
C SER A 64 6.69 -9.52 3.58
N THR A 65 7.99 -9.48 3.90
CA THR A 65 8.66 -8.29 4.43
C THR A 65 8.64 -7.13 3.43
N ASP A 66 8.76 -7.43 2.14
CA ASP A 66 8.79 -6.44 1.07
C ASP A 66 7.38 -5.85 0.85
N ASP A 67 6.38 -6.72 0.74
CA ASP A 67 5.02 -6.29 0.41
C ASP A 67 4.25 -5.82 1.65
N LYS A 68 4.80 -6.05 2.86
CA LYS A 68 4.09 -5.89 4.14
C LYS A 68 2.69 -6.51 4.05
N ILE A 69 2.66 -7.79 3.70
CA ILE A 69 1.44 -8.58 3.64
C ILE A 69 1.62 -9.77 4.57
N LEU A 70 0.75 -9.86 5.58
CA LEU A 70 0.58 -11.04 6.41
C LEU A 70 -0.61 -11.84 5.90
N GLN A 71 -0.38 -13.06 5.45
CA GLN A 71 -1.40 -13.90 4.85
C GLN A 71 -1.59 -15.18 5.66
N PHE A 72 -2.84 -15.56 5.87
CA PHE A 72 -3.26 -16.81 6.48
C PHE A 72 -4.05 -17.63 5.46
N ASN A 73 -3.61 -18.87 5.22
CA ASN A 73 -4.40 -19.84 4.48
C ASN A 73 -5.26 -20.60 5.49
N VAL A 74 -6.57 -20.64 5.26
CA VAL A 74 -7.56 -21.14 6.21
C VAL A 74 -8.52 -22.11 5.54
N ASP A 75 -8.94 -23.13 6.27
CA ASP A 75 -9.99 -24.08 5.87
C ASP A 75 -11.27 -23.73 6.64
N ALA A 76 -12.17 -23.03 5.95
CA ALA A 76 -13.46 -22.61 6.48
C ALA A 76 -14.45 -23.77 6.44
N ILE A 77 -14.92 -24.20 7.62
CA ILE A 77 -15.80 -25.37 7.74
C ILE A 77 -17.29 -25.00 7.74
N HIS A 78 -17.63 -23.75 8.06
CA HIS A 78 -19.01 -23.28 8.16
C HIS A 78 -19.47 -22.62 6.86
N GLU A 79 -20.73 -22.83 6.47
CA GLU A 79 -21.30 -22.16 5.29
C GLU A 79 -21.57 -20.66 5.53
N LYS A 80 -21.75 -20.28 6.80
CA LYS A 80 -21.97 -18.91 7.23
C LYS A 80 -21.25 -18.65 8.55
N GLU A 81 -21.02 -17.37 8.85
CA GLU A 81 -20.50 -16.94 10.15
C GLU A 81 -19.14 -17.57 10.49
N ASN A 82 -18.24 -17.64 9.50
CA ASN A 82 -16.83 -17.87 9.82
C ASN A 82 -16.30 -16.59 10.47
N VAL A 83 -15.79 -16.72 11.70
CA VAL A 83 -15.34 -15.60 12.53
C VAL A 83 -13.90 -15.81 12.95
N ALA A 84 -13.09 -14.77 12.80
CA ALA A 84 -11.76 -14.71 13.35
C ALA A 84 -11.48 -13.36 14.01
N GLU A 85 -10.76 -13.40 15.12
CA GLU A 85 -10.13 -12.24 15.74
C GLU A 85 -8.61 -12.35 15.58
N ILE A 86 -7.98 -11.33 15.00
CA ILE A 86 -6.55 -11.28 14.72
C ILE A 86 -5.94 -10.12 15.50
N ILE A 87 -4.94 -10.43 16.32
CA ILE A 87 -4.24 -9.47 17.18
C ILE A 87 -2.81 -9.32 16.66
N ILE A 88 -2.48 -8.10 16.23
CA ILE A 88 -1.20 -7.77 15.60
C ILE A 88 -0.52 -6.64 16.37
N PRO A 89 0.77 -6.75 16.75
CA PRO A 89 1.51 -5.64 17.35
C PRO A 89 1.53 -4.41 16.44
N ARG A 90 1.38 -3.21 17.00
CA ARG A 90 1.34 -1.98 16.18
C ARG A 90 2.62 -1.72 15.40
N ASP A 91 3.74 -2.22 15.91
CA ASP A 91 5.05 -2.04 15.31
C ASP A 91 5.29 -2.95 14.08
N LEU A 92 4.37 -3.89 13.80
CA LEU A 92 4.48 -4.76 12.61
C LEU A 92 4.06 -4.05 11.32
N PHE A 93 3.14 -3.07 11.40
CA PHE A 93 2.59 -2.36 10.24
C PHE A 93 2.48 -0.85 10.51
N ASP A 94 3.11 -0.05 9.64
CA ASP A 94 3.19 1.41 9.79
C ASP A 94 2.01 2.15 9.12
N GLY A 95 0.77 1.73 9.35
CA GLY A 95 -0.36 2.34 8.64
C GLY A 95 -1.76 1.91 9.07
N GLU A 96 -2.75 2.37 8.31
CA GLU A 96 -4.12 1.87 8.42
C GLU A 96 -4.19 0.48 7.80
N LEU A 97 -4.73 -0.47 8.55
CA LEU A 97 -4.78 -1.88 8.16
C LEU A 97 -5.98 -2.13 7.25
N THR A 98 -5.72 -2.82 6.15
CA THR A 98 -6.72 -3.30 5.20
C THR A 98 -6.75 -4.83 5.26
N VAL A 99 -7.95 -5.40 5.27
CA VAL A 99 -8.17 -6.84 5.32
C VAL A 99 -8.64 -7.34 3.97
N LEU A 100 -8.00 -8.39 3.48
CA LEU A 100 -8.25 -9.02 2.19
C LEU A 100 -8.79 -10.42 2.41
N LEU A 101 -9.87 -10.78 1.70
CA LEU A 101 -10.35 -12.14 1.58
C LEU A 101 -10.17 -12.59 0.12
N ASN A 102 -9.37 -13.65 -0.09
CA ASN A 102 -8.98 -14.12 -1.42
C ASN A 102 -8.43 -13.00 -2.32
N GLY A 103 -7.64 -12.09 -1.72
CA GLY A 103 -7.03 -10.94 -2.40
C GLY A 103 -7.96 -9.74 -2.63
N LYS A 104 -9.24 -9.81 -2.24
CA LYS A 104 -10.19 -8.70 -2.34
C LYS A 104 -10.45 -8.07 -0.98
N GLU A 105 -10.41 -6.74 -0.92
CA GLU A 105 -10.77 -6.00 0.29
C GLU A 105 -12.16 -6.34 0.80
N ILE A 106 -12.23 -6.56 2.12
CA ILE A 106 -13.47 -6.73 2.87
C ILE A 106 -13.50 -5.71 4.01
N PHE A 107 -14.72 -5.35 4.41
CA PHE A 107 -14.89 -4.56 5.62
C PHE A 107 -14.63 -5.43 6.85
N ALA A 108 -13.66 -5.04 7.66
CA ALA A 108 -13.35 -5.66 8.93
C ALA A 108 -13.10 -4.55 9.97
N PRO A 109 -13.83 -4.52 11.10
CA PRO A 109 -13.56 -3.55 12.15
C PRO A 109 -12.16 -3.76 12.75
N VAL A 110 -11.42 -2.67 12.87
CA VAL A 110 -10.07 -2.64 13.45
C VAL A 110 -10.07 -1.76 14.70
N ASN A 111 -9.94 -2.37 15.86
CA ASN A 111 -9.81 -1.69 17.15
C ASN A 111 -8.32 -1.57 17.52
N LYS A 112 -7.85 -0.35 17.80
CA LYS A 112 -6.45 -0.11 18.16
C LYS A 112 -6.31 0.08 19.67
N THR A 113 -5.36 -0.63 20.26
CA THR A 113 -4.89 -0.43 21.64
C THR A 113 -3.54 0.29 21.62
N GLU A 114 -2.95 0.55 22.78
CA GLU A 114 -1.60 1.15 22.86
C GLU A 114 -0.50 0.26 22.22
N ARG A 115 -0.69 -1.06 22.21
CA ARG A 115 0.36 -2.02 21.80
C ARG A 115 -0.02 -2.89 20.61
N SER A 116 -1.32 -3.11 20.39
CA SER A 116 -1.81 -4.02 19.35
C SER A 116 -3.03 -3.48 18.62
N SER A 117 -3.19 -3.88 17.37
CA SER A 117 -4.41 -3.76 16.57
C SER A 117 -5.18 -5.08 16.64
N ILE A 118 -6.48 -5.01 16.90
CA ILE A 118 -7.41 -6.13 16.99
C ILE A 118 -8.36 -6.03 15.80
N ILE A 119 -8.38 -7.07 14.97
CA ILE A 119 -9.13 -7.12 13.72
C ILE A 119 -10.18 -8.22 13.84
N SER A 120 -11.45 -7.89 13.63
CA SER A 120 -12.51 -8.91 13.57
C SER A 120 -12.90 -9.18 12.13
N VAL A 121 -12.69 -10.41 11.67
CA VAL A 121 -12.98 -10.87 10.32
C VAL A 121 -14.22 -11.75 10.37
N VAL A 122 -15.20 -11.44 9.53
CA VAL A 122 -16.42 -12.25 9.37
C VAL A 122 -16.67 -12.49 7.89
N PHE A 123 -16.85 -13.75 7.50
CA PHE A 123 -17.16 -14.12 6.11
C PHE A 123 -18.00 -15.39 6.01
N ASP A 124 -18.67 -15.55 4.87
CA ASP A 124 -19.48 -16.73 4.56
C ASP A 124 -18.81 -17.61 3.50
N GLY A 125 -19.15 -18.90 3.55
CA GLY A 125 -18.73 -19.91 2.60
C GLY A 125 -17.72 -20.92 3.17
N LYS A 126 -17.65 -22.06 2.49
CA LYS A 126 -16.93 -23.27 2.94
C LYS A 126 -15.79 -23.62 1.98
N GLY A 127 -14.68 -24.09 2.53
CA GLY A 127 -13.50 -24.53 1.79
C GLY A 127 -12.28 -23.65 2.06
N ASP A 128 -11.35 -23.64 1.11
CA ASP A 128 -10.08 -22.93 1.27
C ASP A 128 -10.24 -21.42 1.02
N TYR A 129 -9.81 -20.63 2.00
CA TYR A 129 -9.76 -19.18 1.91
C TYR A 129 -8.38 -18.65 2.27
N THR A 130 -8.13 -17.43 1.83
CA THR A 130 -6.95 -16.65 2.16
C THR A 130 -7.36 -15.36 2.86
N ILE A 131 -6.89 -15.15 4.08
CA ILE A 131 -7.05 -13.89 4.82
C ILE A 131 -5.72 -13.14 4.77
N GLY A 132 -5.70 -12.00 4.08
CA GLY A 132 -4.55 -11.10 4.02
C GLY A 132 -4.76 -9.88 4.90
N ILE A 133 -3.70 -9.45 5.61
CA ILE A 133 -3.63 -8.16 6.27
C ILE A 133 -2.48 -7.39 5.64
N THR A 134 -2.77 -6.17 5.22
CA THR A 134 -1.77 -5.26 4.67
C THR A 134 -2.14 -3.83 5.05
N THR A 135 -1.38 -2.86 4.56
CA THR A 135 -1.69 -1.44 4.74
C THR A 135 -2.32 -0.86 3.48
N MET A 136 -3.13 0.19 3.63
CA MET A 136 -3.89 0.78 2.52
C MET A 136 -2.97 1.30 1.38
N ASP A 137 -1.77 1.74 1.72
CA ASP A 137 -0.71 2.13 0.77
C ASP A 137 -0.12 0.93 0.02
N LYS A 138 -0.18 -0.28 0.55
CA LYS A 138 0.28 -1.48 -0.16
C LYS A 138 -0.83 -2.07 -1.02
N TYR A 139 -2.05 -2.18 -0.48
CA TYR A 139 -3.19 -2.74 -1.20
C TYR A 139 -3.54 -1.95 -2.47
N ASN A 140 -3.51 -0.61 -2.41
CA ASN A 140 -3.84 0.22 -3.57
C ASN A 140 -2.67 0.43 -4.54
N GLY A 141 -1.54 -0.24 -4.32
CA GLY A 141 -0.31 0.09 -5.04
C GLY A 141 0.17 1.49 -4.66
N GLY A 142 0.93 1.60 -3.59
CA GLY A 142 1.59 2.83 -3.16
C GLY A 142 3.08 2.63 -2.90
N GLY A 143 3.60 1.41 -3.07
CA GLY A 143 5.03 1.13 -3.01
C GLY A 143 5.75 1.45 -4.32
N CYS A 144 6.98 1.97 -4.25
CA CYS A 144 7.84 2.10 -5.43
C CYS A 144 8.52 0.76 -5.74
N LEU A 145 7.77 -0.23 -6.26
CA LEU A 145 8.21 -1.62 -6.45
C LEU A 145 9.51 -1.75 -7.26
N ILE A 146 9.56 -1.14 -8.43
CA ILE A 146 10.75 -1.16 -9.32
C ILE A 146 11.94 -0.51 -8.62
N ALA A 147 11.75 0.65 -7.98
CA ALA A 147 12.83 1.32 -7.26
C ALA A 147 13.33 0.48 -6.07
N THR A 148 12.42 -0.16 -5.35
CA THR A 148 12.74 -1.05 -4.23
C THR A 148 13.56 -2.25 -4.69
N ALA A 149 13.17 -2.89 -5.80
CA ALA A 149 13.92 -4.01 -6.37
C ALA A 149 15.32 -3.57 -6.86
N SER A 150 15.40 -2.41 -7.52
CA SER A 150 16.65 -1.79 -8.00
C SER A 150 17.62 -1.39 -6.87
N PHE A 151 17.13 -0.76 -5.81
CA PHE A 151 17.95 -0.23 -4.72
C PHE A 151 18.06 -1.17 -3.51
N GLY A 152 17.29 -2.25 -3.50
CA GLY A 152 17.38 -3.36 -2.55
C GLY A 152 16.66 -3.15 -1.22
N SER A 153 16.04 -2.00 -0.97
CA SER A 153 15.27 -1.75 0.24
C SER A 153 14.27 -0.61 0.04
N GLU A 154 13.11 -0.71 0.68
CA GLU A 154 12.16 0.40 0.77
C GLU A 154 12.70 1.58 1.60
N LEU A 155 13.67 1.30 2.48
CA LEU A 155 14.37 2.29 3.30
C LEU A 155 15.61 2.86 2.59
N ALA A 156 15.88 2.43 1.36
CA ALA A 156 16.98 3.01 0.58
C ALA A 156 16.73 4.52 0.40
N PRO A 157 17.76 5.38 0.53
CA PRO A 157 17.60 6.83 0.43
C PRO A 157 16.92 7.27 -0.87
N GLN A 158 17.17 6.56 -1.98
CA GLN A 158 16.58 6.83 -3.29
C GLN A 158 15.07 6.55 -3.32
N VAL A 159 14.62 5.51 -2.62
CA VAL A 159 13.21 5.14 -2.54
C VAL A 159 12.48 6.09 -1.58
N GLN A 160 13.11 6.46 -0.47
CA GLN A 160 12.58 7.46 0.46
C GLN A 160 12.44 8.84 -0.22
N LEU A 161 13.41 9.26 -1.02
CA LEU A 161 13.32 10.49 -1.82
C LEU A 161 12.05 10.52 -2.69
N LEU A 162 11.75 9.42 -3.39
CA LEU A 162 10.54 9.33 -4.21
C LEU A 162 9.27 9.47 -3.38
N ARG A 163 9.23 8.86 -2.19
CA ARG A 163 8.10 8.94 -1.26
C ARG A 163 7.92 10.35 -0.74
N GLU A 164 9.00 10.98 -0.29
CA GLU A 164 8.96 12.36 0.22
C GLU A 164 8.48 13.34 -0.84
N ILE A 165 8.98 13.27 -2.08
CA ILE A 165 8.51 14.15 -3.17
C ILE A 165 7.04 13.88 -3.47
N ARG A 166 6.62 12.61 -3.54
CA ARG A 166 5.22 12.27 -3.78
C ARG A 166 4.33 12.84 -2.67
N ASP A 167 4.64 12.54 -1.42
CA ASP A 167 3.77 12.79 -0.28
C ASP A 167 3.77 14.27 0.11
N ASN A 168 4.94 14.92 0.11
CA ASN A 168 5.10 16.29 0.59
C ASN A 168 5.02 17.35 -0.51
N THR A 169 5.14 16.98 -1.79
CA THR A 169 5.09 17.94 -2.91
C THR A 169 3.93 17.65 -3.86
N ILE A 170 3.89 16.45 -4.44
CA ILE A 170 2.93 16.14 -5.51
C ILE A 170 1.50 16.03 -4.96
N LEU A 171 1.29 15.24 -3.91
CA LEU A 171 -0.03 14.97 -3.33
C LEU A 171 -0.62 16.16 -2.56
N GLN A 172 0.19 17.19 -2.26
CA GLN A 172 -0.29 18.43 -1.66
C GLN A 172 -1.11 19.29 -2.63
N THR A 173 -1.09 18.96 -3.91
CA THR A 173 -1.85 19.67 -4.95
C THR A 173 -2.91 18.77 -5.58
N LYS A 174 -4.03 19.37 -6.00
CA LYS A 174 -5.10 18.69 -6.73
C LYS A 174 -4.58 18.14 -8.05
N SER A 175 -3.80 18.93 -8.77
CA SER A 175 -3.24 18.54 -10.06
C SER A 175 -2.30 17.34 -9.92
N GLY A 176 -1.43 17.35 -8.91
CA GLY A 176 -0.53 16.24 -8.60
C GLY A 176 -1.28 14.97 -8.15
N SER A 177 -2.33 15.11 -7.33
CA SER A 177 -3.18 13.98 -6.92
C SER A 177 -3.87 13.29 -8.11
N ILE A 178 -4.41 14.06 -9.05
CA ILE A 178 -5.01 13.52 -10.29
C ILE A 178 -3.95 12.81 -11.14
N PHE A 179 -2.77 13.43 -11.30
CA PHE A 179 -1.66 12.80 -12.02
C PHE A 179 -1.25 11.48 -11.37
N MET A 180 -1.07 11.45 -10.04
CA MET A 180 -0.68 10.25 -9.31
C MET A 180 -1.72 9.14 -9.42
N THR A 181 -3.01 9.47 -9.49
CA THR A 181 -4.07 8.47 -9.70
C THR A 181 -3.88 7.75 -11.05
N GLY A 182 -3.70 8.51 -12.13
CA GLY A 182 -3.48 7.94 -13.46
C GLY A 182 -2.13 7.23 -13.58
N PHE A 183 -1.08 7.82 -13.00
CA PHE A 183 0.25 7.23 -12.95
C PHE A 183 0.24 5.90 -12.22
N ASN A 184 -0.39 5.81 -11.04
CA ASN A 184 -0.47 4.58 -10.26
C ASN A 184 -1.17 3.47 -11.05
N GLN A 185 -2.32 3.78 -11.67
CA GLN A 185 -3.04 2.80 -12.48
C GLN A 185 -2.15 2.19 -13.57
N PHE A 186 -1.38 3.04 -14.26
CA PHE A 186 -0.43 2.57 -15.27
C PHE A 186 0.75 1.83 -14.66
N TYR A 187 1.39 2.40 -13.65
CA TYR A 187 2.59 1.88 -13.00
C TYR A 187 2.37 0.49 -12.38
N TYR A 188 1.29 0.29 -11.63
CA TYR A 188 0.99 -1.00 -11.00
C TYR A 188 0.50 -2.07 -11.97
N SER A 189 0.16 -1.71 -13.22
CA SER A 189 -0.19 -2.69 -14.24
C SER A 189 1.00 -3.54 -14.72
N PHE A 190 2.23 -3.06 -14.54
CA PHE A 190 3.45 -3.75 -15.01
C PHE A 190 4.57 -3.83 -13.96
N SER A 191 4.59 -2.95 -12.96
CA SER A 191 5.70 -2.88 -12.01
C SER A 191 5.96 -4.15 -11.20
N PRO A 192 4.97 -4.99 -10.81
CA PRO A 192 5.25 -6.25 -10.12
C PRO A 192 6.10 -7.20 -10.96
N ALA A 193 5.71 -7.40 -12.23
CA ALA A 193 6.44 -8.30 -13.14
C ALA A 193 7.87 -7.81 -13.42
N VAL A 194 8.07 -6.49 -13.51
CA VAL A 194 9.42 -5.91 -13.66
C VAL A 194 10.25 -6.11 -12.40
N ALA A 195 9.67 -5.85 -11.22
CA ALA A 195 10.37 -6.00 -9.94
C ALA A 195 10.78 -7.47 -9.69
N ASP A 196 9.91 -8.43 -10.01
CA ASP A 196 10.24 -9.86 -9.93
C ASP A 196 11.41 -10.22 -10.85
N TYR A 197 11.39 -9.72 -12.09
CA TYR A 197 12.49 -9.94 -13.03
C TYR A 197 13.82 -9.31 -12.58
N GLU A 198 13.78 -8.15 -11.90
CA GLU A 198 14.97 -7.55 -11.28
C GLU A 198 15.55 -8.42 -10.16
N ARG A 199 14.71 -9.09 -9.37
CA ARG A 199 15.16 -10.01 -8.31
C ARG A 199 15.87 -11.24 -8.88
N GLU A 200 15.40 -11.74 -10.02
CA GLU A 200 15.99 -12.89 -10.70
C GLU A 200 17.25 -12.56 -11.51
N ASN A 201 17.36 -11.34 -12.04
CA ASN A 201 18.42 -10.96 -12.95
C ASN A 201 19.19 -9.71 -12.50
N THR A 202 20.37 -9.92 -11.90
CA THR A 202 21.22 -8.84 -11.39
C THR A 202 21.69 -7.87 -12.49
N THR A 203 21.90 -8.34 -13.72
CA THR A 203 22.28 -7.46 -14.84
C THR A 203 21.13 -6.55 -15.24
N PHE A 204 19.92 -7.09 -15.29
CA PHE A 204 18.73 -6.29 -15.56
C PHE A 204 18.49 -5.26 -14.45
N LYS A 205 18.63 -5.66 -13.18
CA LYS A 205 18.56 -4.76 -12.03
C LYS A 205 19.51 -3.57 -12.15
N GLU A 206 20.79 -3.80 -12.48
CA GLU A 206 21.76 -2.70 -12.66
C GLU A 206 21.43 -1.82 -13.88
N ALA A 207 20.86 -2.38 -14.95
CA ALA A 207 20.35 -1.60 -16.07
C ALA A 207 19.18 -0.71 -15.65
N VAL A 208 18.19 -1.24 -14.91
CA VAL A 208 17.06 -0.47 -14.38
C VAL A 208 17.57 0.63 -13.45
N LYS A 209 18.48 0.34 -12.54
CA LYS A 209 19.12 1.31 -11.64
C LYS A 209 19.82 2.44 -12.41
N LEU A 210 20.57 2.12 -13.47
CA LEU A 210 21.20 3.11 -14.34
C LEU A 210 20.14 3.98 -15.03
N THR A 211 19.03 3.39 -15.46
CA THR A 211 17.92 4.16 -16.06
C THR A 211 17.14 4.98 -15.05
N LEU A 212 17.06 4.61 -13.77
CA LEU A 212 16.34 5.39 -12.75
C LEU A 212 17.15 6.58 -12.22
N THR A 213 18.47 6.50 -12.25
CA THR A 213 19.36 7.52 -11.67
C THR A 213 19.12 8.95 -12.23
N PRO A 214 18.99 9.14 -13.56
CA PRO A 214 18.75 10.46 -14.10
C PRO A 214 17.35 11.00 -13.77
N LEU A 215 16.35 10.11 -13.70
CA LEU A 215 15.00 10.45 -13.25
C LEU A 215 15.01 10.95 -11.80
N LEU A 216 15.64 10.20 -10.89
CA LEU A 216 15.77 10.61 -9.48
C LEU A 216 16.44 11.98 -9.35
N THR A 217 17.51 12.20 -10.10
CA THR A 217 18.23 13.48 -10.11
C THR A 217 17.33 14.61 -10.59
N SER A 218 16.55 14.41 -11.66
CA SER A 218 15.61 15.44 -12.13
C SER A 218 14.50 15.75 -11.13
N LEU A 219 14.04 14.74 -10.37
CA LEU A 219 12.98 14.89 -9.38
C LEU A 219 13.44 15.67 -8.14
N THR A 220 14.72 15.58 -7.75
CA THR A 220 15.26 16.43 -6.68
C THR A 220 15.10 17.92 -6.94
N LEU A 221 14.96 18.35 -8.21
CA LEU A 221 14.68 19.75 -8.54
C LEU A 221 13.34 20.23 -8.00
N LEU A 222 12.35 19.33 -7.82
CA LEU A 222 11.08 19.68 -7.18
C LEU A 222 11.23 19.98 -5.69
N GLN A 223 12.21 19.39 -5.01
CA GLN A 223 12.44 19.67 -3.58
C GLN A 223 12.98 21.07 -3.34
N TYR A 224 13.68 21.64 -4.32
CA TYR A 224 14.24 22.99 -4.24
C TYR A 224 13.33 24.04 -4.88
N ALA A 225 12.30 23.62 -5.61
CA ALA A 225 11.28 24.51 -6.12
C ALA A 225 10.28 24.81 -5.00
N ASP A 226 10.15 26.09 -4.63
CA ASP A 226 9.11 26.53 -3.71
C ASP A 226 7.78 26.50 -4.46
N ILE A 227 6.99 25.44 -4.26
CA ILE A 227 5.73 25.19 -4.97
C ILE A 227 4.59 25.59 -4.04
N ASP A 228 4.15 26.84 -4.17
CA ASP A 228 3.07 27.40 -3.35
C ASP A 228 1.72 27.35 -4.08
N SER A 229 1.70 26.97 -5.36
CA SER A 229 0.51 27.03 -6.21
C SER A 229 0.33 25.83 -7.15
N GLU A 230 -0.93 25.56 -7.52
CA GLU A 230 -1.30 24.54 -8.52
C GLU A 230 -0.65 24.78 -9.89
N SER A 231 -0.55 26.05 -10.31
CA SER A 231 0.06 26.42 -11.58
C SER A 231 1.55 26.13 -11.62
N GLU A 232 2.26 26.35 -10.52
CA GLU A 232 3.68 26.04 -10.41
C GLU A 232 3.91 24.54 -10.41
N MET A 233 3.11 23.77 -9.66
CA MET A 233 3.21 22.30 -9.68
C MET A 233 3.02 21.73 -11.09
N LEU A 234 2.02 22.22 -11.83
CA LEU A 234 1.82 21.83 -13.23
C LEU A 234 3.01 22.24 -14.11
N GLY A 235 3.50 23.48 -13.97
CA GLY A 235 4.62 23.99 -14.75
C GLY A 235 5.91 23.19 -14.52
N TYR A 236 6.29 22.98 -13.25
CA TYR A 236 7.47 22.19 -12.89
C TYR A 236 7.30 20.71 -13.25
N GLY A 237 6.11 20.13 -13.02
CA GLY A 237 5.80 18.76 -13.38
C GLY A 237 5.96 18.51 -14.88
N ILE A 238 5.38 19.37 -15.73
CA ILE A 238 5.54 19.29 -17.19
C ILE A 238 7.00 19.47 -17.58
N SER A 239 7.69 20.44 -16.97
CA SER A 239 9.11 20.71 -17.26
C SER A 239 10.00 19.49 -16.98
N ILE A 240 9.75 18.78 -15.88
CA ILE A 240 10.51 17.57 -15.51
C ILE A 240 10.19 16.41 -16.43
N ILE A 241 8.92 16.23 -16.82
CA ILE A 241 8.55 15.21 -17.80
C ILE A 241 9.29 15.46 -19.13
N LEU A 242 9.29 16.70 -19.62
CA LEU A 242 10.00 17.09 -20.83
C LEU A 242 11.52 16.92 -20.69
N LEU A 243 12.08 17.27 -19.54
CA LEU A 243 13.50 17.09 -19.24
C LEU A 243 13.89 15.61 -19.28
N ASN A 244 13.10 14.73 -18.67
CA ASN A 244 13.33 13.29 -18.69
C ASN A 244 13.22 12.73 -20.11
N ILE A 245 12.18 13.08 -20.86
CA ILE A 245 12.05 12.67 -22.27
C ILE A 245 13.27 13.13 -23.07
N GLY A 246 13.70 14.39 -22.90
CA GLY A 246 14.91 14.90 -23.52
C GLY A 246 16.14 14.04 -23.18
N MET A 247 16.30 13.69 -21.91
CA MET A 247 17.43 12.91 -21.45
C MET A 247 17.43 11.46 -21.97
N TYR A 248 16.30 10.77 -21.96
CA TYR A 248 16.22 9.37 -22.40
C TYR A 248 16.24 9.20 -23.92
N PHE A 249 15.81 10.20 -24.69
CA PHE A 249 15.74 10.07 -26.16
C PHE A 249 16.82 10.88 -26.89
N VAL A 250 17.05 12.13 -26.50
CA VAL A 250 17.96 13.03 -27.24
C VAL A 250 19.42 12.67 -26.97
N VAL A 251 19.80 12.44 -25.71
CA VAL A 251 21.20 12.12 -25.36
C VAL A 251 21.68 10.83 -26.04
N PRO A 252 20.94 9.71 -25.98
CA PRO A 252 21.30 8.50 -26.72
C PRO A 252 21.34 8.71 -28.23
N ALA A 253 20.38 9.44 -28.81
CA ALA A 253 20.36 9.70 -30.26
C ALA A 253 21.60 10.50 -30.74
N VAL A 254 22.02 11.51 -29.98
CA VAL A 254 23.23 12.30 -30.28
C VAL A 254 24.49 11.44 -30.14
N LEU A 255 24.55 10.57 -29.14
CA LEU A 255 25.64 9.60 -28.97
C LEU A 255 25.74 8.65 -30.17
N VAL A 256 24.63 8.03 -30.57
CA VAL A 256 24.58 7.09 -31.70
C VAL A 256 25.00 7.78 -33.00
N THR A 257 24.52 9.00 -33.27
CA THR A 257 24.88 9.75 -34.48
C THR A 257 26.37 10.14 -34.50
N LYS A 258 26.94 10.57 -33.37
CA LYS A 258 28.39 10.86 -33.26
C LYS A 258 29.24 9.61 -33.46
N ILE A 259 28.86 8.47 -32.87
CA ILE A 259 29.57 7.20 -33.04
C ILE A 259 29.52 6.77 -34.51
N ARG A 260 28.33 6.80 -35.14
CA ARG A 260 28.17 6.46 -36.55
C ARG A 260 29.01 7.36 -37.46
N LYS A 261 29.10 8.65 -37.15
CA LYS A 261 29.94 9.60 -37.88
C LYS A 261 31.42 9.26 -37.74
N ARG A 262 31.90 8.93 -36.53
CA ARG A 262 33.30 8.49 -36.33
C ARG A 262 33.62 7.20 -37.06
N VAL A 263 32.77 6.18 -36.96
CA VAL A 263 32.95 4.89 -37.64
C VAL A 263 33.00 5.07 -39.17
N ASN A 264 32.14 5.94 -39.73
CA ASN A 264 32.19 6.24 -41.16
C ASN A 264 33.46 6.99 -41.57
N ILE A 265 33.98 7.90 -40.75
CA ILE A 265 35.24 8.62 -41.03
C ILE A 265 36.43 7.66 -40.99
N GLU A 266 36.50 6.76 -39.99
CA GLU A 266 37.56 5.75 -39.89
C GLU A 266 37.52 4.76 -41.07
N LYS A 267 36.33 4.36 -41.52
CA LYS A 267 36.18 3.57 -42.76
C LYS A 267 36.68 4.33 -43.98
N LEU A 268 36.37 5.62 -44.11
CA LEU A 268 36.83 6.44 -45.23
C LEU A 268 38.36 6.50 -45.28
N HIS A 269 39.02 6.68 -44.12
CA HIS A 269 40.48 6.77 -44.05
C HIS A 269 41.18 5.47 -44.48
N LYS A 270 40.65 4.30 -44.08
CA LYS A 270 41.17 2.98 -44.48
C LYS A 270 40.94 2.59 -45.95
N THR A 271 40.14 3.34 -46.69
CA THR A 271 39.86 3.06 -48.12
C THR A 271 40.76 3.86 -49.06
N HIS A 272 41.56 4.79 -48.52
CA HIS A 272 42.47 5.67 -49.26
C HIS A 272 43.96 5.42 -48.94
N GLU A 273 44.29 4.35 -48.19
CA GLU A 273 45.62 3.76 -48.09
C GLU A 273 45.71 2.50 -48.96
#